data_AF-A0A843FC24-F1
#
_entry.id   AF-A0A843FC24-F1
#
_cell.length_a   1.000
_cell.length_b   1.000
_cell.length_c   1.000
_cell.angle_alpha   90.00
_cell.angle_beta   90.00
_cell.angle_gamma   90.00
#
_symmetry.space_group_name_H-M   'P 1'
#
loop_
_entity.id
_entity.type
_entity.pdbx_description
1 polymer ?
#
loop_
_entity_poly.entity_id
_entity_poly.type
_entity_poly.pdbx_seq_one_letter_code
_entity_poly.pdbx_strand_id
1 'polypeptide(L)'
;MYTLVLYASLTGNTKAVAEYIAEKTDGVAMDIKNAPNDLSGYDTVIFGSRVHAGGVSKPMQRYIGENYDILLQKKVAYYLCCMFTGDKAEKQMANASASLGIFNGTYFVAGKKLAADGEQIDEFITKLDTIGIGDMI
;
A
#
# COMPACT_ATOMS: atom_id res chain seq x y z
N MET A 1 -7.75 -6.96 -12.22
CA MET A 1 -7.02 -7.74 -11.20
C MET A 1 -7.73 -7.53 -9.88
N TYR A 2 -8.19 -8.56 -9.20
CA TYR A 2 -8.92 -8.37 -7.94
C TYR A 2 -7.94 -8.00 -6.82
N THR A 3 -8.03 -6.77 -6.31
CA THR A 3 -7.00 -6.21 -5.42
C THR A 3 -7.50 -6.06 -3.99
N LEU A 4 -6.70 -6.50 -3.02
CA LEU A 4 -6.87 -6.13 -1.62
C LEU A 4 -5.97 -4.94 -1.28
N VAL A 5 -6.56 -3.86 -0.78
CA VAL A 5 -5.82 -2.71 -0.25
C VAL A 5 -5.96 -2.65 1.27
N LEU A 6 -4.92 -3.04 1.99
CA LEU A 6 -4.87 -2.94 3.45
C LEU A 6 -4.23 -1.62 3.87
N TYR A 7 -4.94 -0.82 4.66
CA TYR A 7 -4.45 0.50 5.05
C TYR A 7 -4.40 0.75 6.55
N ALA A 8 -3.48 1.63 6.98
CA ALA A 8 -3.49 2.24 8.30
C ALA A 8 -3.71 3.76 8.16
N SER A 9 -4.87 4.25 8.62
CA SER A 9 -5.29 5.64 8.48
C SER A 9 -5.70 6.26 9.82
N LEU A 10 -5.41 7.54 10.03
CA LEU A 10 -5.85 8.29 11.20
C LEU A 10 -6.86 9.37 10.83
N THR A 11 -6.52 10.22 9.86
CA THR A 11 -7.35 11.37 9.43
C THR A 11 -8.09 11.12 8.10
N GLY A 12 -7.99 9.90 7.56
CA GLY A 12 -8.70 9.50 6.34
C GLY A 12 -7.93 9.71 5.03
N ASN A 13 -6.71 10.27 5.04
CA ASN A 13 -5.93 10.45 3.80
C ASN A 13 -5.53 9.12 3.16
N THR A 14 -4.91 8.23 3.96
CA THR A 14 -4.51 6.91 3.47
C THR A 14 -5.71 6.08 3.05
N LYS A 15 -6.82 6.21 3.80
CA LYS A 15 -8.09 5.55 3.49
C LYS A 15 -8.67 5.99 2.14
N ALA A 16 -8.71 7.31 1.86
CA ALA A 16 -9.26 7.82 0.60
C ALA A 16 -8.49 7.28 -0.62
N VAL A 17 -7.15 7.21 -0.53
CA VAL A 17 -6.33 6.59 -1.58
C VAL A 17 -6.63 5.09 -1.70
N ALA A 18 -6.79 4.38 -0.58
CA ALA A 18 -7.11 2.95 -0.60
C ALA A 18 -8.44 2.66 -1.30
N GLU A 19 -9.48 3.42 -0.95
CA GLU A 19 -10.81 3.30 -1.52
C GLU A 19 -10.79 3.58 -3.02
N TYR A 20 -10.04 4.60 -3.45
CA TYR A 20 -9.87 4.89 -4.88
C TYR A 20 -9.20 3.74 -5.63
N ILE A 21 -8.10 3.19 -5.09
CA ILE A 21 -7.41 2.06 -5.72
C ILE A 21 -8.33 0.85 -5.80
N ALA A 22 -9.05 0.53 -4.73
CA ALA A 22 -10.00 -0.58 -4.71
C ALA A 22 -11.09 -0.41 -5.76
N GLU A 23 -11.69 0.79 -5.89
CA GLU A 23 -12.69 1.07 -6.91
C GLU A 23 -12.17 0.83 -8.33
N LYS A 24 -10.96 1.31 -8.64
CA LYS A 24 -10.34 1.19 -9.97
C LYS A 24 -9.88 -0.22 -10.33
N THR A 25 -9.73 -1.08 -9.34
CA THR A 25 -9.23 -2.44 -9.51
C THR A 25 -10.31 -3.50 -9.23
N ASP A 26 -11.58 -3.08 -9.17
CA ASP A 26 -12.71 -3.94 -8.77
C ASP A 26 -12.46 -4.69 -7.44
N GLY A 27 -11.62 -4.13 -6.57
CA GLY A 27 -11.10 -4.74 -5.37
C GLY A 27 -11.81 -4.29 -4.10
N VAL A 28 -11.13 -4.47 -2.96
CA VAL A 28 -11.62 -4.06 -1.64
C VAL A 28 -10.55 -3.33 -0.83
N ALA A 29 -10.96 -2.27 -0.14
CA ALA A 29 -10.12 -1.53 0.79
C ALA A 29 -10.54 -1.84 2.23
N MET A 30 -9.58 -2.25 3.07
CA MET A 30 -9.85 -2.58 4.48
C MET A 30 -8.80 -1.94 5.39
N ASP A 31 -9.23 -1.47 6.56
CA ASP A 31 -8.27 -1.10 7.61
C ASP A 31 -7.51 -2.35 8.04
N ILE A 32 -6.20 -2.24 8.27
CA ILE A 32 -5.33 -3.35 8.68
C ILE A 32 -5.84 -4.09 9.93
N LYS A 33 -6.62 -3.41 10.78
CA LYS A 33 -7.28 -4.04 11.95
C LYS A 33 -8.34 -5.07 11.58
N ASN A 34 -8.88 -5.00 10.37
CA ASN A 34 -9.90 -5.88 9.83
C ASN A 34 -9.37 -6.73 8.67
N ALA A 35 -8.04 -6.88 8.57
CA ALA A 35 -7.43 -7.62 7.48
C ALA A 35 -7.89 -9.09 7.49
N PRO A 36 -8.20 -9.67 6.31
CA PRO A 36 -8.62 -11.06 6.21
C PRO A 36 -7.46 -12.00 6.52
N ASN A 37 -7.75 -13.21 6.97
CA ASN A 37 -6.72 -14.24 7.13
C ASN A 37 -6.44 -15.00 5.82
N ASP A 38 -7.41 -15.03 4.90
CA ASP A 38 -7.27 -15.69 3.60
C ASP A 38 -7.01 -14.66 2.51
N LEU A 39 -5.91 -14.84 1.78
CA LEU A 39 -5.49 -14.00 0.67
C LEU A 39 -5.62 -14.70 -0.69
N SER A 40 -6.12 -15.94 -0.72
CA SER A 40 -6.16 -16.77 -1.92
C SER A 40 -6.93 -16.12 -3.08
N GLY A 41 -8.05 -15.45 -2.78
CA GLY A 41 -8.94 -14.82 -3.75
C GLY A 41 -8.45 -13.49 -4.34
N TYR A 42 -7.31 -12.94 -3.90
CA TYR A 42 -6.77 -11.68 -4.43
C TYR A 42 -5.60 -11.94 -5.37
N ASP A 43 -5.51 -11.21 -6.47
CA ASP A 43 -4.35 -11.25 -7.39
C ASP A 43 -3.20 -10.37 -6.85
N THR A 44 -3.59 -9.23 -6.27
CA THR A 44 -2.69 -8.16 -5.84
C THR A 44 -3.02 -7.76 -4.41
N VAL A 45 -2.00 -7.56 -3.58
CA VAL A 45 -2.12 -7.03 -2.22
C VAL A 45 -1.30 -5.74 -2.10
N ILE A 46 -1.96 -4.66 -1.71
CA ILE A 46 -1.35 -3.34 -1.57
C ILE A 46 -1.43 -2.88 -0.11
N PHE A 47 -0.30 -2.41 0.42
CA PHE A 47 -0.22 -1.91 1.78
C PHE A 47 -0.12 -0.37 1.82
N GLY A 48 -1.17 0.28 2.30
CA GLY A 48 -1.24 1.73 2.48
C GLY A 48 -0.89 2.14 3.91
N SER A 49 0.03 3.09 4.08
CA SER A 49 0.32 3.60 5.41
C SER A 49 0.50 5.11 5.47
N ARG A 50 0.10 5.69 6.60
CA ARG A 50 0.68 6.97 7.02
C ARG A 50 2.07 6.72 7.61
N VAL A 51 3.00 7.63 7.41
CA VAL A 51 4.27 7.57 8.15
C VAL A 51 4.08 8.16 9.54
N HIS A 52 4.42 7.39 10.58
CA HIS A 52 4.37 7.87 11.97
C HIS A 52 5.58 7.39 12.74
N ALA A 53 6.15 8.27 13.57
CA ALA A 53 7.35 7.95 14.36
C ALA A 53 8.48 7.31 13.54
N GLY A 54 8.63 7.75 12.28
CA GLY A 54 9.72 7.31 11.40
C GLY A 54 9.44 6.06 10.54
N GLY A 55 8.28 5.40 10.65
CA GLY A 55 8.03 4.18 9.88
C GLY A 55 6.57 3.75 9.75
N VAL A 56 6.40 2.53 9.24
CA VAL A 56 5.11 1.85 9.04
C VAL A 56 4.68 1.18 10.34
N SER A 57 3.36 1.12 10.60
CA SER A 57 2.83 0.60 11.87
C SER A 57 3.17 -0.88 12.11
N LYS A 58 3.43 -1.25 13.37
CA LYS A 58 3.71 -2.66 13.76
C LYS A 58 2.64 -3.68 13.33
N PRO A 59 1.32 -3.39 13.40
CA PRO A 59 0.30 -4.33 12.92
C PRO A 59 0.46 -4.69 11.44
N MET A 60 0.84 -3.72 10.61
CA MET A 60 1.10 -3.94 9.19
C MET A 60 2.31 -4.87 8.98
N GLN A 61 3.41 -4.59 9.67
CA GLN A 61 4.63 -5.42 9.58
C GLN A 61 4.37 -6.85 10.05
N ARG A 62 3.64 -7.01 11.16
CA ARG A 62 3.23 -8.31 11.69
C ARG A 62 2.38 -9.08 10.67
N TYR A 63 1.37 -8.43 10.09
CA TYR A 63 0.50 -9.06 9.12
C TYR A 63 1.25 -9.54 7.88
N ILE A 64 2.18 -8.74 7.35
CA ILE A 64 3.03 -9.12 6.23
C ILE A 64 3.89 -10.34 6.60
N GLY A 65 4.53 -10.32 7.77
CA GLY A 65 5.36 -11.45 8.23
C GLY A 65 4.56 -12.74 8.43
N GLU A 66 3.35 -12.65 8.99
CA GLU A 66 2.48 -13.82 9.22
C GLU A 66 1.90 -14.41 7.93
N ASN A 67 1.84 -13.62 6.85
CA ASN A 67 1.30 -14.03 5.55
C ASN A 67 2.37 -14.06 4.45
N TYR A 68 3.66 -14.08 4.81
CA TYR A 68 4.76 -13.91 3.87
C TYR A 68 4.71 -14.94 2.72
N ASP A 69 4.53 -16.22 3.03
CA ASP A 69 4.55 -17.31 2.05
C ASP A 69 3.45 -17.19 0.98
N ILE A 70 2.26 -16.70 1.36
CA ILE A 70 1.17 -16.47 0.41
C ILE A 70 1.38 -15.16 -0.36
N LEU A 71 1.94 -14.12 0.27
CA LEU A 71 2.26 -12.85 -0.37
C LEU A 71 3.32 -13.01 -1.47
N LEU A 72 4.28 -13.94 -1.31
CA LEU A 72 5.24 -14.29 -2.37
C LEU A 72 4.58 -14.84 -3.64
N GLN A 73 3.33 -15.30 -3.57
CA GLN A 73 2.57 -15.81 -4.71
C GLN A 73 1.65 -14.76 -5.32
N LYS A 74 1.70 -13.52 -4.82
CA LYS A 74 0.89 -12.39 -5.27
C LYS A 74 1.75 -11.28 -5.84
N LYS A 75 1.10 -10.37 -6.55
CA LYS A 75 1.65 -9.05 -6.81
C LYS A 75 1.56 -8.23 -5.53
N VAL A 76 2.69 -7.70 -5.07
CA VAL A 76 2.74 -6.95 -3.80
C VAL A 76 3.33 -5.57 -4.02
N ALA A 77 2.66 -4.56 -3.46
CA ALA A 77 3.09 -3.17 -3.51
C ALA A 77 2.73 -2.43 -2.21
N TYR A 78 3.27 -1.24 -2.04
CA TYR A 78 2.90 -0.35 -0.93
C TYR A 78 2.81 1.10 -1.38
N TYR A 79 2.08 1.90 -0.60
CA TYR A 79 2.12 3.35 -0.74
C TYR A 79 2.15 4.04 0.62
N LEU A 80 2.79 5.20 0.64
CA LEU A 80 2.80 6.08 1.82
C LEU A 80 1.96 7.33 1.56
N CYS A 81 1.13 7.72 2.53
CA CYS A 81 0.60 9.08 2.59
C CYS A 81 1.46 9.91 3.54
N CYS A 82 2.15 10.92 3.00
CA CYS A 82 3.02 11.81 3.75
C CYS A 82 2.79 13.29 3.38
N MET A 83 3.39 14.19 4.15
CA MET A 83 3.38 15.64 3.88
C MET A 83 4.68 16.14 3.25
N PHE A 84 5.64 15.24 3.02
CA PHE A 84 6.96 15.58 2.52
C PHE A 84 7.11 15.20 1.04
N THR A 85 8.05 15.85 0.38
CA THR A 85 8.52 15.58 -0.98
C THR A 85 10.06 15.58 -1.01
N GLY A 86 10.65 15.13 -2.11
CA GLY A 86 12.11 15.04 -2.29
C GLY A 86 12.79 14.12 -1.26
N ASP A 87 14.00 14.46 -0.85
CA ASP A 87 14.85 13.64 0.05
C ASP A 87 14.14 13.11 1.30
N LYS A 88 13.21 13.88 1.86
CA LYS A 88 12.45 13.47 3.05
C LYS A 88 11.45 12.37 2.74
N ALA A 89 10.75 12.44 1.60
CA ALA A 89 9.85 11.39 1.16
C ALA A 89 10.64 10.13 0.78
N GLU A 90 11.75 10.29 0.07
CA GLU A 90 12.64 9.20 -0.32
C GLU A 90 13.18 8.43 0.89
N LYS A 91 13.62 9.13 1.94
CA LYS A 91 14.03 8.50 3.21
C LYS A 91 12.90 7.72 3.87
N GLN A 92 11.67 8.24 3.84
CA GLN A 92 10.52 7.52 4.38
C GLN A 92 10.19 6.28 3.56
N MET A 93 10.28 6.38 2.23
CA MET A 93 10.10 5.25 1.32
C MET A 93 11.15 4.17 1.55
N ALA A 94 12.43 4.53 1.66
CA ALA A 94 13.50 3.58 1.94
C ALA A 94 13.30 2.85 3.28
N ASN A 95 12.97 3.60 4.35
CA ASN A 95 12.71 3.01 5.66
C ASN A 95 11.49 2.07 5.63
N ALA A 96 10.42 2.45 4.93
CA ALA A 96 9.24 1.61 4.79
C ALA A 96 9.55 0.35 3.99
N SER A 97 10.24 0.47 2.86
CA SER A 97 10.66 -0.67 2.04
C SER A 97 11.45 -1.69 2.86
N ALA A 98 12.47 -1.22 3.60
CA ALA A 98 13.28 -2.08 4.46
C ALA A 98 12.48 -2.73 5.59
N SER A 99 11.48 -2.04 6.14
CA SER A 99 10.64 -2.58 7.23
C SER A 99 9.59 -3.58 6.75
N LEU A 100 9.14 -3.45 5.50
CA LEU A 100 8.08 -4.28 4.93
C LEU A 100 8.62 -5.45 4.10
N GLY A 101 9.86 -5.38 3.64
CA GLY A 101 10.39 -6.35 2.68
C GLY A 101 9.77 -6.18 1.28
N ILE A 102 9.30 -4.98 0.93
CA ILE A 102 8.60 -4.70 -0.35
C ILE A 102 9.29 -3.53 -1.04
N PHE A 103 9.61 -3.66 -2.33
CA PHE A 103 10.25 -2.60 -3.11
C PHE A 103 9.30 -1.80 -4.00
N ASN A 104 8.17 -2.39 -4.38
CA ASN A 104 7.19 -1.78 -5.27
C ASN A 104 6.39 -0.70 -4.52
N GLY A 105 7.01 0.46 -4.36
CA GLY A 105 6.52 1.54 -3.52
C GLY A 105 6.26 2.85 -4.26
N THR A 106 5.24 3.60 -3.82
CA THR A 106 5.11 5.03 -4.13
C THR A 106 4.73 5.85 -2.89
N TYR A 107 4.75 7.17 -3.00
CA TYR A 107 4.19 8.06 -1.99
C TYR A 107 3.21 9.06 -2.60
N PHE A 108 2.24 9.47 -1.79
CA PHE A 108 1.22 10.44 -2.14
C PHE A 108 1.18 11.56 -1.10
N VAL A 109 1.02 12.79 -1.58
CA VAL A 109 0.85 13.97 -0.74
C VAL A 109 -0.61 14.40 -0.79
N ALA A 110 -1.18 14.77 0.36
CA ALA A 110 -2.57 15.21 0.48
C ALA A 110 -3.59 14.20 -0.09
N GLY A 111 -3.51 12.94 0.37
CA GLY A 111 -4.27 11.79 -0.15
C GLY A 111 -5.76 12.02 -0.45
N LYS A 112 -6.51 12.77 0.38
CA LYS A 112 -7.93 13.09 0.07
C LYS A 112 -8.11 13.96 -1.17
N LYS A 113 -7.25 14.98 -1.33
CA LYS A 113 -7.27 15.87 -2.49
C LYS A 113 -6.82 15.11 -3.73
N LEU A 114 -5.77 14.30 -3.56
CA LEU A 114 -5.20 13.49 -4.63
C LEU A 114 -6.18 12.42 -5.14
N ALA A 115 -6.95 11.78 -4.25
CA ALA A 115 -8.01 10.85 -4.64
C ALA A 115 -9.20 11.52 -5.34
N ALA A 116 -9.39 12.83 -5.19
CA ALA A 116 -10.43 13.56 -5.95
C ALA A 116 -10.00 13.84 -7.41
N ASP A 117 -8.69 13.93 -7.65
CA ASP A 117 -8.10 14.17 -8.97
C ASP A 117 -7.77 12.86 -9.71
N GLY A 118 -7.15 11.91 -9.00
CA GLY A 118 -6.94 10.54 -9.45
C GLY A 118 -5.69 10.29 -10.30
N GLU A 119 -5.13 11.31 -10.97
CA GLU A 119 -4.08 11.12 -12.00
C GLU A 119 -2.87 10.34 -11.47
N GLN A 120 -2.34 10.75 -10.31
CA GLN A 120 -1.18 10.08 -9.70
C GLN A 120 -1.51 8.68 -9.16
N ILE A 121 -2.75 8.43 -8.75
CA ILE A 121 -3.18 7.09 -8.31
C ILE A 121 -3.33 6.17 -9.53
N ASP A 122 -3.90 6.67 -10.61
CA ASP A 122 -4.06 5.93 -11.87
C ASP A 122 -2.70 5.54 -12.47
N GLU A 123 -1.70 6.43 -12.42
CA GLU A 123 -0.32 6.11 -12.82
C GLU A 123 0.27 4.99 -11.95
N PHE A 124 0.05 5.05 -10.63
CA PHE A 124 0.48 3.98 -9.73
C PHE A 124 -0.22 2.65 -10.04
N ILE A 125 -1.54 2.66 -10.27
CA ILE A 125 -2.31 1.46 -10.62
C ILE A 125 -1.76 0.85 -11.92
N THR A 126 -1.48 1.66 -12.93
CA THR A 126 -0.90 1.18 -14.20
C THR A 126 0.45 0.50 -13.99
N LYS A 127 1.27 0.97 -13.05
CA LYS A 127 2.54 0.33 -12.67
C LYS A 127 2.35 -1.01 -11.95
N LEU A 128 1.20 -1.26 -11.32
CA LEU A 128 0.92 -2.56 -10.69
C LEU A 128 0.68 -3.67 -11.72
N ASP A 129 0.37 -3.33 -12.97
CA ASP A 129 0.27 -4.34 -14.02
C ASP A 129 1.65 -4.89 -14.41
N THR A 130 2.71 -4.11 -14.22
CA THR A 130 4.08 -4.46 -14.61
C THR A 130 4.92 -5.11 -13.51
N ILE A 131 4.45 -5.12 -12.26
CA ILE A 131 5.16 -5.78 -11.15
C ILE A 131 5.09 -7.31 -11.26
N GLY A 132 6.18 -7.97 -10.88
CA GLY A 132 6.29 -9.41 -10.82
C GLY A 132 5.57 -9.99 -9.60
N ILE A 133 5.27 -11.29 -9.67
CA ILE A 133 4.83 -12.06 -8.51
C ILE A 133 6.05 -12.31 -7.62
N GLY A 134 5.91 -12.06 -6.31
CA GLY A 134 6.96 -12.36 -5.34
C GLY A 134 8.11 -11.35 -5.31
N ASP A 135 7.92 -10.14 -5.84
CA ASP A 135 8.86 -9.02 -5.73
C ASP A 135 8.93 -8.47 -4.28
N MET A 136 9.38 -9.32 -3.36
CA MET A 136 9.63 -9.08 -1.95
C MET A 136 11.04 -9.60 -1.60
N ILE A 137 11.69 -9.04 -0.58
CA ILE A 137 13.03 -9.48 -0.12
C ILE A 137 12.94 -10.32 1.14
#